data_AF-A0AA89T485-F1
#
_entry.id   AF-A0AA89T485-F1
#
_cell.length_a   1.000
_cell.length_b   1.000
_cell.length_c   1.000
_cell.angle_alpha   90.00
_cell.angle_beta   90.00
_cell.angle_gamma   90.00
#
_symmetry.space_group_name_H-M   'P 1'
#
loop_
_entity.id
_entity.type
_entity.pdbx_description
1 polymer ?
#
loop_
_entity_poly.entity_id
_entity_poly.type
_entity_poly.pdbx_seq_one_letter_code
_entity_poly.pdbx_strand_id
1 'polypeptide(L)'
;MHRRLTSTQENHIPEFSAVAAQPDWRWCETTSASRAGAVQSDRRDSTRNLVAALMLFVGALVGSLWPTLADAHSGANWFDDQAAMNSSGSPSIRINLSEQKAYFYKGGRLVGVSLVSSGKQGFRTSPGKFRVLAKRPNHRSSIYGSFVDRNTGRVVKADVDTRKHRRPAGTYYRGAKMNHYIRFNGGIGMHASGHVPRYPASHGCVRMPPHMARKFFQYSRVGMPVTVTY
;
A
#
# COMPACT_ATOMS: atom_id res chain seq x y z
N MET A 1 -20.71 68.21 27.16
CA MET A 1 -22.03 67.53 27.09
C MET A 1 -21.81 66.07 26.72
N HIS A 2 -22.38 65.17 27.53
CA HIS A 2 -22.18 63.72 27.51
C HIS A 2 -22.83 62.99 26.32
N ARG A 3 -22.19 61.90 25.86
CA ARG A 3 -22.72 60.54 25.60
C ARG A 3 -21.82 59.85 24.57
N ARG A 4 -21.57 58.55 24.56
CA ARG A 4 -21.60 57.39 25.48
C ARG A 4 -20.98 56.28 24.62
N LEU A 5 -20.06 55.52 25.20
CA LEU A 5 -19.28 54.46 24.55
C LEU A 5 -20.16 53.31 24.04
N THR A 6 -19.81 52.73 22.89
CA THR A 6 -20.26 51.40 22.42
C THR A 6 -19.03 50.66 21.88
N SER A 7 -18.41 49.82 22.70
CA SER A 7 -18.57 48.36 22.71
C SER A 7 -17.82 47.67 21.58
N THR A 8 -16.57 47.32 21.87
CA THR A 8 -15.70 46.41 21.13
C THR A 8 -16.32 45.01 21.07
N GLN A 9 -16.43 44.41 19.88
CA GLN A 9 -16.86 43.02 19.72
C GLN A 9 -15.62 42.13 19.72
N GLU A 10 -15.43 41.38 20.81
CA GLU A 10 -14.45 40.31 20.96
C GLU A 10 -14.87 39.09 20.14
N ASN A 11 -13.98 38.60 19.26
CA ASN A 11 -14.13 37.32 18.60
C ASN A 11 -13.52 36.23 19.50
N HIS A 12 -14.40 35.45 20.12
CA HIS A 12 -14.08 34.28 20.93
C HIS A 12 -13.47 33.15 20.07
N ILE A 13 -12.28 32.70 20.46
CA ILE A 13 -11.67 31.43 20.07
C ILE A 13 -12.07 30.38 21.11
N PRO A 14 -12.60 29.20 20.75
CA PRO A 14 -12.65 28.09 21.69
C PRO A 14 -11.38 27.24 21.57
N GLU A 15 -10.65 27.17 22.69
CA GLU A 15 -9.63 26.16 22.98
C GLU A 15 -10.27 24.77 23.05
N PHE A 16 -9.67 23.78 22.36
CA PHE A 16 -9.92 22.37 22.62
C PHE A 16 -8.62 21.73 23.12
N SER A 17 -8.57 21.52 24.43
CA SER A 17 -7.55 20.71 25.11
C SER A 17 -7.75 19.22 24.83
N ALA A 18 -6.62 18.54 24.72
CA ALA A 18 -6.47 17.11 24.46
C ALA A 18 -6.97 16.22 25.60
N VAL A 19 -7.54 15.07 25.25
CA VAL A 19 -7.50 13.84 26.07
C VAL A 19 -7.24 12.65 25.16
N ALA A 20 -6.10 12.00 25.41
CA ALA A 20 -5.72 10.72 24.84
C ALA A 20 -6.52 9.59 25.51
N ALA A 21 -7.01 8.65 24.71
CA ALA A 21 -7.49 7.36 25.19
C ALA A 21 -7.04 6.25 24.23
N GLN A 22 -6.22 5.35 24.74
CA GLN A 22 -5.89 4.06 24.13
C GLN A 22 -6.83 3.00 24.69
N PRO A 23 -7.16 1.92 23.94
CA PRO A 23 -7.66 0.70 24.55
C PRO A 23 -6.56 -0.37 24.62
N ASP A 24 -6.12 -0.59 25.86
CA ASP A 24 -5.44 -1.79 26.38
C ASP A 24 -6.44 -2.95 26.40
N TRP A 25 -6.07 -4.09 25.81
CA TRP A 25 -6.75 -5.37 26.05
C TRP A 25 -5.72 -6.44 26.41
N ARG A 26 -5.38 -6.51 27.69
CA ARG A 26 -4.76 -7.68 28.32
C ARG A 26 -5.38 -7.95 29.68
N TRP A 27 -6.02 -9.11 29.84
CA TRP A 27 -6.00 -9.95 31.06
C TRP A 27 -6.37 -11.39 30.59
N CYS A 28 -5.54 -12.43 30.71
CA CYS A 28 -4.92 -13.14 31.84
C CYS A 28 -5.75 -14.36 32.28
N GLU A 29 -5.17 -15.54 32.05
CA GLU A 29 -5.57 -16.84 32.61
C GLU A 29 -5.24 -16.89 34.11
N THR A 30 -6.10 -17.50 34.92
CA THR A 30 -5.68 -18.34 36.06
C THR A 30 -6.75 -19.38 36.39
N THR A 31 -6.24 -20.57 36.68
CA THR A 31 -6.85 -21.82 37.11
C THR A 31 -7.45 -21.78 38.52
N SER A 32 -8.43 -22.66 38.81
CA SER A 32 -8.33 -23.64 39.91
C SER A 32 -9.56 -24.56 39.98
N ALA A 33 -9.33 -25.76 40.50
CA ALA A 33 -10.16 -26.95 40.40
C ALA A 33 -11.09 -27.18 41.60
N SER A 34 -11.95 -28.20 41.41
CA SER A 34 -12.39 -29.22 42.38
C SER A 34 -13.86 -29.21 42.81
N ARG A 35 -14.59 -30.28 42.48
CA ARG A 35 -14.93 -31.36 43.43
C ARG A 35 -15.70 -32.49 42.72
N ALA A 36 -15.36 -33.70 43.13
CA ALA A 36 -16.00 -34.96 42.75
C ALA A 36 -17.33 -35.15 43.49
N GLY A 37 -18.24 -35.89 42.84
CA GLY A 37 -19.45 -36.45 43.43
C GLY A 37 -20.02 -37.50 42.50
N ALA A 38 -19.70 -38.76 42.75
CA ALA A 38 -20.28 -39.91 42.07
C ALA A 38 -21.43 -40.48 42.93
N VAL A 39 -22.59 -40.78 42.32
CA VAL A 39 -23.57 -41.77 42.79
C VAL A 39 -24.24 -42.41 41.57
N GLN A 40 -24.56 -43.70 41.71
CA GLN A 40 -24.75 -44.74 40.69
C GLN A 40 -26.22 -45.23 40.62
N SER A 41 -26.52 -46.01 39.57
CA SER A 41 -27.69 -46.89 39.34
C SER A 41 -28.93 -46.22 38.72
N ASP A 42 -29.76 -46.84 37.86
CA ASP A 42 -29.92 -48.24 37.43
C ASP A 42 -30.51 -48.31 36.00
N ARG A 43 -30.39 -49.52 35.44
CA ARG A 43 -30.83 -50.19 34.19
C ARG A 43 -32.06 -49.74 33.36
N ARG A 44 -31.88 -50.12 32.07
CA ARG A 44 -32.80 -50.72 31.06
C ARG A 44 -33.72 -49.81 30.23
N ASP A 45 -33.43 -49.74 28.92
CA ASP A 45 -34.24 -50.33 27.84
C ASP A 45 -33.54 -50.10 26.48
N SER A 46 -33.11 -51.17 25.78
CA SER A 46 -33.88 -51.90 24.76
C SER A 46 -33.83 -51.24 23.37
N THR A 47 -32.91 -51.75 22.55
CA THR A 47 -33.01 -51.89 21.08
C THR A 47 -33.11 -50.62 20.23
N ARG A 48 -32.08 -50.36 19.39
CA ARG A 48 -32.16 -50.38 17.91
C ARG A 48 -31.04 -49.54 17.26
N ASN A 49 -30.44 -50.17 16.25
CA ASN A 49 -29.81 -49.59 15.06
C ASN A 49 -28.38 -49.07 15.17
N LEU A 50 -27.48 -50.05 15.04
CA LEU A 50 -26.29 -49.96 14.18
C LEU A 50 -26.64 -49.26 12.85
N VAL A 51 -26.06 -48.07 12.62
CA VAL A 51 -25.62 -47.67 11.28
C VAL A 51 -24.24 -47.06 11.45
N ALA A 52 -23.23 -47.92 11.37
CA ALA A 52 -21.87 -47.51 11.05
C ALA A 52 -21.87 -47.02 9.59
N ALA A 53 -22.02 -45.71 9.39
CA ALA A 53 -21.74 -45.11 8.09
C ALA A 53 -20.23 -44.91 7.98
N LEU A 54 -19.62 -45.94 7.39
CA LEU A 54 -18.25 -46.00 6.91
C LEU A 54 -17.93 -44.74 6.09
N MET A 55 -17.14 -43.82 6.66
CA MET A 55 -16.50 -42.72 5.94
C MET A 55 -15.47 -43.30 4.96
N LEU A 56 -15.94 -43.74 3.79
CA LEU A 56 -15.08 -44.05 2.67
C LEU A 56 -14.42 -42.76 2.21
N PHE A 57 -13.14 -42.63 2.56
CA PHE A 57 -12.19 -41.71 1.95
C PHE A 57 -12.20 -41.92 0.43
N VAL A 58 -12.99 -41.14 -0.30
CA VAL A 58 -12.74 -40.95 -1.74
C VAL A 58 -11.58 -39.97 -1.84
N GLY A 59 -10.38 -40.54 -1.97
CA GLY A 59 -9.23 -39.83 -2.50
C GLY A 59 -9.49 -39.47 -3.96
N ALA A 60 -9.67 -38.19 -4.22
CA ALA A 60 -9.45 -37.60 -5.53
C ALA A 60 -8.95 -36.16 -5.33
N LEU A 61 -7.80 -35.89 -5.95
CA LEU A 61 -7.06 -34.64 -5.96
C LEU A 61 -7.95 -33.43 -6.22
N VAL A 62 -8.43 -32.78 -5.16
CA VAL A 62 -8.86 -31.39 -5.27
C VAL A 62 -7.57 -30.58 -5.34
N GLY A 63 -7.02 -30.44 -6.56
CA GLY A 63 -6.09 -29.35 -6.84
C GLY A 63 -6.72 -28.10 -6.26
N SER A 64 -6.05 -27.49 -5.29
CA SER A 64 -6.56 -26.43 -4.43
C SER A 64 -7.32 -25.37 -5.23
N LEU A 65 -8.65 -25.49 -5.26
CA LEU A 65 -9.60 -24.57 -5.91
C LEU A 65 -9.85 -23.31 -5.05
N TRP A 66 -9.07 -23.10 -3.99
CA TRP A 66 -9.10 -21.84 -3.28
C TRP A 66 -8.24 -20.84 -4.05
N PRO A 67 -8.79 -19.68 -4.46
CA PRO A 67 -7.99 -18.63 -5.05
C PRO A 67 -6.86 -18.33 -4.08
N THR A 68 -5.63 -18.21 -4.58
CA THR A 68 -4.56 -17.67 -3.74
C THR A 68 -5.02 -16.29 -3.25
N LEU A 69 -4.56 -15.83 -2.07
CA LEU A 69 -4.86 -14.46 -1.63
C LEU A 69 -4.46 -13.41 -2.70
N ALA A 70 -3.50 -13.75 -3.58
CA ALA A 70 -3.15 -12.93 -4.74
C ALA A 70 -4.28 -12.85 -5.78
N ASP A 71 -4.99 -13.96 -6.02
CA ASP A 71 -6.12 -14.03 -6.95
C ASP A 71 -7.37 -13.36 -6.35
N ALA A 72 -7.62 -13.53 -5.05
CA ALA A 72 -8.75 -12.92 -4.34
C ALA A 72 -8.70 -11.38 -4.34
N HIS A 73 -7.50 -10.79 -4.43
CA HIS A 73 -7.29 -9.33 -4.48
C HIS A 73 -6.77 -8.84 -5.84
N SER A 74 -6.78 -9.68 -6.86
CA SER A 74 -6.23 -9.40 -8.19
C SER A 74 -6.97 -8.30 -8.97
N GLY A 75 -8.17 -7.88 -8.54
CA GLY A 75 -8.99 -6.89 -9.24
C GLY A 75 -8.75 -5.43 -8.89
N ALA A 76 -8.10 -5.11 -7.75
CA ALA A 76 -8.08 -3.76 -7.21
C ALA A 76 -6.83 -3.43 -6.38
N ASN A 77 -6.69 -2.16 -6.01
CA ASN A 77 -5.70 -1.72 -5.03
C ASN A 77 -6.11 -2.22 -3.64
N TRP A 78 -5.24 -2.95 -2.96
CA TRP A 78 -5.49 -3.54 -1.64
C TRP A 78 -4.20 -3.58 -0.82
N PHE A 79 -4.30 -3.36 0.49
CA PHE A 79 -3.16 -3.44 1.41
C PHE A 79 -3.63 -3.82 2.82
N ASP A 80 -3.01 -4.84 3.42
CA ASP A 80 -3.24 -5.28 4.79
C ASP A 80 -2.15 -4.71 5.70
N ASP A 81 -2.47 -3.60 6.36
CA ASP A 81 -1.56 -2.91 7.28
C ASP A 81 -1.16 -3.81 8.46
N GLN A 82 -2.11 -4.56 9.01
CA GLN A 82 -1.86 -5.41 10.18
C GLN A 82 -0.93 -6.56 9.82
N ALA A 83 -1.16 -7.23 8.69
CA ALA A 83 -0.23 -8.26 8.22
C ALA A 83 1.15 -7.67 7.86
N ALA A 84 1.22 -6.47 7.28
CA ALA A 84 2.49 -5.84 6.96
C ALA A 84 3.32 -5.51 8.22
N MET A 85 2.67 -5.11 9.31
CA MET A 85 3.32 -4.82 10.61
C MET A 85 3.67 -6.08 11.40
N ASN A 86 2.73 -7.03 11.49
CA ASN A 86 2.81 -8.12 12.46
C ASN A 86 3.38 -9.42 11.89
N SER A 87 3.43 -9.58 10.57
CA SER A 87 4.00 -10.80 9.99
C SER A 87 5.53 -10.84 10.18
N SER A 88 6.05 -12.01 10.51
CA SER A 88 7.50 -12.26 10.60
C SER A 88 8.16 -12.29 9.22
N GLY A 89 9.49 -12.19 9.18
CA GLY A 89 10.27 -12.36 7.95
C GLY A 89 10.57 -11.08 7.15
N SER A 90 11.38 -11.25 6.11
CA SER A 90 11.87 -10.13 5.30
C SER A 90 10.82 -9.65 4.30
N PRO A 91 10.61 -8.33 4.19
CA PRO A 91 9.69 -7.77 3.20
C PRO A 91 10.35 -7.63 1.81
N SER A 92 9.54 -7.72 0.75
CA SER A 92 9.97 -7.58 -0.63
C SER A 92 8.87 -7.02 -1.52
N ILE A 93 9.25 -6.47 -2.67
CA ILE A 93 8.32 -5.96 -3.69
C ILE A 93 8.53 -6.73 -4.98
N ARG A 94 7.44 -7.11 -5.65
CA ARG A 94 7.45 -7.66 -7.01
C ARG A 94 6.62 -6.78 -7.93
N ILE A 95 7.15 -6.40 -9.08
CA ILE A 95 6.46 -5.61 -10.10
C ILE A 95 6.30 -6.49 -11.34
N ASN A 96 5.06 -6.77 -11.72
CA ASN A 96 4.74 -7.46 -12.96
C ASN A 96 4.36 -6.42 -14.03
N LEU A 97 5.16 -6.36 -15.10
CA LEU A 97 5.00 -5.44 -16.21
C LEU A 97 3.91 -5.86 -17.22
N SER A 98 3.59 -7.15 -17.34
CA SER A 98 2.47 -7.58 -18.20
C SER A 98 1.13 -7.30 -17.53
N GLU A 99 1.05 -7.52 -16.23
CA GLU A 99 -0.17 -7.30 -15.44
C GLU A 99 -0.38 -5.82 -15.06
N GLN A 100 0.67 -4.99 -15.19
CA GLN A 100 0.72 -3.63 -14.65
C GLN A 100 0.32 -3.60 -13.16
N LYS A 101 0.97 -4.46 -12.37
CA LYS A 101 0.76 -4.55 -10.92
C LYS A 101 2.07 -4.56 -10.13
N ALA A 102 2.00 -4.04 -8.91
CA ALA A 102 3.03 -4.22 -7.90
C ALA A 102 2.44 -4.97 -6.70
N TYR A 103 3.20 -5.93 -6.22
CA TYR A 103 2.88 -6.82 -5.11
C TYR A 103 3.85 -6.54 -3.96
N PHE A 104 3.32 -6.42 -2.75
CA PHE A 104 4.09 -6.24 -1.54
C PHE A 104 4.00 -7.50 -0.69
N TYR A 105 5.15 -8.08 -0.34
CA TYR A 105 5.25 -9.28 0.47
C TYR A 105 5.93 -8.99 1.80
N LYS A 106 5.55 -9.75 2.82
CA LYS A 106 6.18 -9.78 4.14
C LYS A 106 6.35 -11.23 4.57
N GLY A 107 7.59 -11.71 4.65
CA GLY A 107 7.87 -13.10 5.03
C GLY A 107 7.26 -14.14 4.06
N GLY A 108 7.13 -13.81 2.78
CA GLY A 108 6.49 -14.66 1.78
C GLY A 108 4.96 -14.52 1.71
N ARG A 109 4.31 -13.94 2.73
CA ARG A 109 2.87 -13.62 2.69
C ARG A 109 2.63 -12.37 1.84
N LEU A 110 1.66 -12.44 0.93
CA LEU A 110 1.20 -11.27 0.20
C LEU A 110 0.41 -10.35 1.15
N VAL A 111 0.82 -9.08 1.24
CA VAL A 111 0.19 -8.08 2.12
C VAL A 111 -0.26 -6.83 1.38
N GLY A 112 -0.03 -6.75 0.07
CA GLY A 112 -0.56 -5.66 -0.73
C GLY A 112 -0.45 -5.86 -2.24
N VAL A 113 -1.41 -5.30 -2.97
CA VAL A 113 -1.48 -5.28 -4.43
C VAL A 113 -1.81 -3.84 -4.86
N SER A 114 -1.07 -3.29 -5.82
CA SER A 114 -1.35 -2.00 -6.42
C SER A 114 -1.39 -2.14 -7.93
N LEU A 115 -2.37 -1.50 -8.56
CA LEU A 115 -2.25 -1.15 -9.97
C LEU A 115 -1.04 -0.23 -10.16
N VAL A 116 -0.34 -0.36 -11.28
CA VAL A 116 0.76 0.52 -11.65
C VAL A 116 0.69 0.94 -13.11
N SER A 117 1.44 1.97 -13.47
CA SER A 117 1.73 2.30 -14.86
C SER A 117 3.24 2.50 -15.03
N SER A 118 3.85 1.59 -15.77
CA SER A 118 5.29 1.51 -16.02
C SER A 118 5.73 2.33 -17.23
N GLY A 119 7.01 2.23 -17.59
CA GLY A 119 7.62 2.96 -18.70
C GLY A 119 7.12 2.53 -20.08
N LYS A 120 6.67 3.49 -20.89
CA LYS A 120 6.21 3.27 -22.27
C LYS A 120 7.36 2.88 -23.21
N GLN A 121 7.03 2.53 -24.46
CA GLN A 121 8.05 2.28 -25.49
C GLN A 121 9.04 3.46 -25.62
N GLY A 122 10.34 3.15 -25.76
CA GLY A 122 11.43 4.14 -25.71
C GLY A 122 11.83 4.60 -24.30
N PHE A 123 11.06 4.24 -23.27
CA PHE A 123 11.32 4.55 -21.86
C PHE A 123 11.00 3.36 -20.94
N ARG A 124 11.19 2.12 -21.42
CA ARG A 124 10.72 0.92 -20.73
C ARG A 124 11.34 0.79 -19.34
N THR A 125 10.54 0.37 -18.37
CA THR A 125 11.05 -0.08 -17.08
C THR A 125 11.76 -1.42 -17.29
N SER A 126 13.05 -1.50 -16.96
CA SER A 126 13.82 -2.74 -17.16
C SER A 126 13.42 -3.83 -16.17
N PRO A 127 13.22 -5.09 -16.63
CA PRO A 127 13.12 -6.25 -15.73
C PRO A 127 14.45 -6.49 -15.01
N GLY A 128 14.40 -7.20 -13.88
CA GLY A 128 15.60 -7.55 -13.12
C GLY A 128 15.37 -7.66 -11.61
N LYS A 129 16.45 -7.99 -10.90
CA LYS A 129 16.50 -8.01 -9.44
C LYS A 129 17.23 -6.76 -8.95
N PHE A 130 16.56 -6.00 -8.09
CA PHE A 130 17.01 -4.72 -7.57
C PHE A 130 16.84 -4.66 -6.05
N ARG A 131 17.24 -3.52 -5.48
CA ARG A 131 16.96 -3.17 -4.09
C ARG A 131 16.50 -1.72 -4.01
N VAL A 132 15.73 -1.39 -2.98
CA VAL A 132 15.40 0.00 -2.67
C VAL A 132 16.69 0.75 -2.34
N LEU A 133 17.03 1.74 -3.16
CA LEU A 133 18.25 2.54 -3.07
C LEU A 133 18.06 3.79 -2.21
N ALA A 134 16.86 4.40 -2.28
CA ALA A 134 16.55 5.62 -1.55
C ALA A 134 15.04 5.81 -1.44
N LYS A 135 14.62 6.55 -0.41
CA LYS A 135 13.24 6.94 -0.18
C LYS A 135 13.17 8.45 0.00
N ARG A 136 12.27 9.13 -0.74
CA ARG A 136 12.05 10.58 -0.62
C ARG A 136 10.55 10.88 -0.59
N PRO A 137 10.00 11.45 0.51
CA PRO A 137 8.56 11.69 0.61
C PRO A 137 8.07 12.74 -0.41
N ASN A 138 8.87 13.79 -0.65
CA ASN A 138 8.51 14.91 -1.53
C ASN A 138 9.51 15.05 -2.70
N HIS A 139 9.68 13.98 -3.49
CA HIS A 139 10.63 14.00 -4.60
C HIS A 139 10.12 14.82 -5.78
N ARG A 140 11.05 15.52 -6.44
CA ARG A 140 10.84 16.18 -7.74
C ARG A 140 11.95 15.76 -8.69
N SER A 141 11.59 15.53 -9.96
CA SER A 141 12.59 15.24 -10.98
C SER A 141 13.44 16.48 -11.26
N SER A 142 14.73 16.27 -11.52
CA SER A 142 15.62 17.29 -12.07
C SER A 142 15.56 17.35 -13.60
N ILE A 143 15.07 16.30 -14.27
CA ILE A 143 15.12 16.18 -15.74
C ILE A 143 13.76 16.09 -16.42
N TYR A 144 12.72 15.60 -15.74
CA TYR A 144 11.35 15.49 -16.27
C TYR A 144 10.37 16.43 -15.59
N GLY A 145 9.67 17.29 -16.33
CA GLY A 145 8.80 18.28 -15.69
C GLY A 145 8.05 19.16 -16.66
N SER A 146 7.98 20.44 -16.35
CA SER A 146 7.30 21.43 -17.20
C SER A 146 8.10 22.73 -17.25
N PHE A 147 7.98 23.44 -18.37
CA PHE A 147 8.33 24.85 -18.42
C PHE A 147 7.12 25.68 -18.03
N VAL A 148 7.35 26.60 -17.09
CA VAL A 148 6.33 27.42 -16.46
C VAL A 148 6.68 28.87 -16.69
N ASP A 149 5.71 29.67 -17.12
CA ASP A 149 5.88 31.11 -17.28
C ASP A 149 6.19 31.77 -15.93
N ARG A 150 7.22 32.63 -15.90
CA ARG A 150 7.72 33.23 -14.66
C ARG A 150 6.73 34.21 -14.03
N ASN A 151 5.97 34.94 -14.84
CA ASN A 151 5.13 36.04 -14.38
C ASN A 151 3.73 35.55 -14.00
N THR A 152 3.18 34.61 -14.78
CA THR A 152 1.81 34.12 -14.63
C THR A 152 1.70 32.78 -13.90
N GLY A 153 2.79 32.03 -13.79
CA GLY A 153 2.79 30.69 -13.19
C GLY A 153 2.11 29.60 -14.03
N ARG A 154 1.64 29.92 -15.25
CA ARG A 154 0.98 28.99 -16.16
C ARG A 154 1.99 28.01 -16.77
N VAL A 155 1.57 26.76 -16.97
CA VAL A 155 2.39 25.76 -17.68
C VAL A 155 2.39 26.11 -19.16
N VAL A 156 3.56 26.44 -19.70
CA VAL A 156 3.76 26.73 -21.12
C VAL A 156 4.04 25.45 -21.90
N LYS A 157 4.78 24.50 -21.30
CA LYS A 157 5.06 23.20 -21.89
C LYS A 157 5.10 22.12 -20.82
N ALA A 158 4.20 21.14 -20.91
CA ALA A 158 4.20 19.94 -20.08
C ALA A 158 5.13 18.85 -20.65
N ASP A 159 5.32 17.75 -19.91
CA ASP A 159 6.08 16.57 -20.32
C ASP A 159 7.48 16.85 -20.90
N VAL A 160 8.18 17.80 -20.27
CA VAL A 160 9.51 18.25 -20.68
C VAL A 160 10.58 17.26 -20.22
N ASP A 161 11.42 16.78 -21.14
CA ASP A 161 12.77 16.27 -20.85
C ASP A 161 13.80 17.38 -21.09
N THR A 162 14.46 17.85 -20.04
CA THR A 162 15.44 18.95 -20.10
C THR A 162 16.67 18.65 -20.95
N ARG A 163 16.96 17.37 -21.23
CA ARG A 163 18.07 16.95 -22.09
C ARG A 163 17.73 17.08 -23.58
N LYS A 164 16.44 17.12 -23.91
CA LYS A 164 15.92 17.14 -25.29
C LYS A 164 15.23 18.45 -25.65
N HIS A 165 14.61 19.10 -24.68
CA HIS A 165 13.80 20.28 -24.91
C HIS A 165 14.50 21.54 -24.42
N ARG A 166 14.66 22.50 -25.32
CA ARG A 166 15.11 23.85 -24.98
C ARG A 166 14.03 24.61 -24.22
N ARG A 167 14.44 25.31 -23.16
CA ARG A 167 13.56 26.16 -22.35
C ARG A 167 13.16 27.43 -23.12
N PRO A 168 11.86 27.72 -23.31
CA PRO A 168 11.41 28.99 -23.89
C PRO A 168 11.83 30.20 -23.03
N ALA A 169 12.04 31.34 -23.68
CA ALA A 169 12.31 32.61 -22.99
C ALA A 169 11.18 32.95 -22.00
N GLY A 170 11.51 33.64 -20.90
CA GLY A 170 10.52 34.00 -19.88
C GLY A 170 10.05 32.85 -18.96
N THR A 171 10.40 31.59 -19.24
CA THR A 171 9.98 30.43 -18.43
C THR A 171 11.02 29.96 -17.42
N TYR A 172 10.64 29.18 -16.42
CA TYR A 172 11.53 28.38 -15.57
C TYR A 172 11.14 26.89 -15.60
N TYR A 173 12.07 26.01 -15.25
CA TYR A 173 11.81 24.58 -15.17
C TYR A 173 11.20 24.21 -13.80
N ARG A 174 10.10 23.47 -13.83
CA ARG A 174 9.45 22.91 -12.64
C ARG A 174 9.40 21.39 -12.74
N GLY A 175 10.21 20.73 -11.93
CA GLY A 175 10.29 19.27 -11.86
C GLY A 175 8.95 18.60 -11.53
N ALA A 176 8.66 17.49 -12.22
CA ALA A 176 7.48 16.67 -11.97
C ALA A 176 7.46 16.18 -10.51
N LYS A 177 6.32 16.35 -9.83
CA LYS A 177 6.12 15.86 -8.47
C LYS A 177 5.99 14.34 -8.49
N MET A 178 6.77 13.67 -7.64
CA MET A 178 6.80 12.22 -7.47
C MET A 178 6.77 11.91 -5.98
N ASN A 179 5.65 12.22 -5.32
CA ASN A 179 5.54 11.99 -3.88
C ASN A 179 5.65 10.50 -3.54
N HIS A 180 6.14 10.19 -2.34
CA HIS A 180 6.39 8.82 -1.88
C HIS A 180 7.34 8.05 -2.82
N TYR A 181 8.41 8.70 -3.25
CA TYR A 181 9.35 8.11 -4.21
C TYR A 181 10.23 7.04 -3.56
N ILE A 182 10.21 5.85 -4.14
CA ILE A 182 11.01 4.68 -3.75
C ILE A 182 11.92 4.33 -4.93
N ARG A 183 13.17 4.77 -4.88
CA ARG A 183 14.17 4.56 -5.94
C ARG A 183 14.69 3.12 -5.87
N PHE A 184 14.77 2.41 -7.00
CA PHE A 184 15.31 1.04 -7.03
C PHE A 184 16.26 0.74 -8.20
N ASN A 185 16.30 1.56 -9.25
CA ASN A 185 17.20 1.35 -10.40
C ASN A 185 17.66 2.69 -10.99
N GLY A 186 18.89 3.14 -10.71
CA GLY A 186 19.38 4.42 -11.19
C GLY A 186 18.45 5.58 -10.81
N GLY A 187 17.88 6.29 -11.80
CA GLY A 187 16.85 7.32 -11.62
C GLY A 187 15.40 6.81 -11.60
N ILE A 188 15.19 5.51 -11.75
CA ILE A 188 13.87 4.85 -11.79
C ILE A 188 13.42 4.44 -10.39
N GLY A 189 12.15 4.70 -10.10
CA GLY A 189 11.51 4.34 -8.84
C GLY A 189 10.00 4.24 -8.95
N MET A 190 9.38 3.79 -7.86
CA MET A 190 7.92 3.85 -7.67
C MET A 190 7.53 5.20 -7.07
N HIS A 191 6.38 5.77 -7.45
CA HIS A 191 5.87 7.00 -6.82
C HIS A 191 4.36 7.21 -7.04
N ALA A 192 3.79 8.13 -6.26
CA ALA A 192 2.41 8.58 -6.41
C ALA A 192 2.18 9.32 -7.74
N SER A 193 1.09 9.00 -8.43
CA SER A 193 0.60 9.67 -9.64
C SER A 193 -0.93 9.74 -9.59
N GLY A 194 -1.51 10.85 -10.04
CA GLY A 194 -2.97 10.97 -10.20
C GLY A 194 -3.52 10.19 -11.41
N HIS A 195 -2.65 9.86 -12.37
CA HIS A 195 -3.01 9.09 -13.56
C HIS A 195 -2.18 7.80 -13.62
N VAL A 196 -2.85 6.66 -13.55
CA VAL A 196 -2.25 5.31 -13.50
C VAL A 196 -3.05 4.37 -14.42
N PRO A 197 -2.85 4.48 -15.74
CA PRO A 197 -3.54 3.60 -16.68
C PRO A 197 -3.03 2.16 -16.55
N ARG A 198 -3.85 1.18 -16.96
CA ARG A 198 -3.51 -0.26 -16.94
C ARG A 198 -2.55 -0.68 -18.06
N TYR A 199 -1.79 0.27 -18.60
CA TYR A 199 -0.77 0.05 -19.63
C TYR A 199 0.46 0.94 -19.34
N PRO A 200 1.64 0.62 -19.90
CA PRO A 200 2.83 1.43 -19.73
C PRO A 200 2.68 2.84 -20.34
N ALA A 201 2.77 3.89 -19.52
CA ALA A 201 2.54 5.27 -19.94
C ALA A 201 3.55 6.28 -19.38
N SER A 202 4.58 5.83 -18.65
CA SER A 202 5.56 6.70 -17.99
C SER A 202 6.87 6.84 -18.76
N HIS A 203 7.75 7.73 -18.29
CA HIS A 203 9.14 7.86 -18.77
C HIS A 203 10.13 6.95 -18.02
N GLY A 204 9.64 5.81 -17.49
CA GLY A 204 10.43 4.75 -16.88
C GLY A 204 10.04 4.43 -15.43
N CYS A 205 9.67 5.45 -14.65
CA CYS A 205 9.20 5.26 -13.27
C CYS A 205 7.90 4.44 -13.21
N VAL A 206 7.68 3.75 -12.10
CA VAL A 206 6.46 2.97 -11.87
C VAL A 206 5.47 3.85 -11.12
N ARG A 207 4.45 4.34 -11.83
CA ARG A 207 3.40 5.20 -11.26
C ARG A 207 2.44 4.35 -10.45
N MET A 208 2.03 4.84 -9.29
CA MET A 208 1.09 4.19 -8.38
C MET A 208 -0.01 5.16 -7.94
N PRO A 209 -1.22 4.69 -7.60
CA PRO A 209 -2.23 5.52 -6.97
C PRO A 209 -1.68 6.14 -5.67
N PRO A 210 -2.02 7.39 -5.32
CA PRO A 210 -1.35 8.08 -4.21
C PRO A 210 -1.47 7.37 -2.86
N HIS A 211 -2.61 6.74 -2.58
CA HIS A 211 -2.83 5.97 -1.35
C HIS A 211 -1.94 4.73 -1.29
N MET A 212 -1.77 4.01 -2.41
CA MET A 212 -0.88 2.85 -2.48
C MET A 212 0.59 3.22 -2.44
N ALA A 213 0.98 4.30 -3.12
CA ALA A 213 2.34 4.82 -3.06
C ALA A 213 2.75 5.15 -1.62
N ARG A 214 1.84 5.74 -0.84
CA ARG A 214 2.04 6.02 0.59
C ARG A 214 2.27 4.74 1.39
N LYS A 215 1.43 3.71 1.19
CA LYS A 215 1.58 2.41 1.87
C LYS A 215 2.91 1.73 1.52
N PHE A 216 3.22 1.59 0.23
CA PHE A 216 4.48 1.00 -0.23
C PHE A 216 5.68 1.80 0.31
N PHE A 217 5.57 3.12 0.36
CA PHE A 217 6.62 3.97 0.94
C PHE A 217 6.75 3.75 2.43
N GLN A 218 5.66 3.70 3.18
CA GLN A 218 5.68 3.48 4.62
C GLN A 218 6.36 2.15 5.00
N TYR A 219 5.95 1.05 4.36
CA TYR A 219 6.44 -0.29 4.71
C TYR A 219 7.74 -0.71 4.02
N SER A 220 8.17 0.00 2.99
CA SER A 220 9.49 -0.24 2.40
C SER A 220 10.63 0.31 3.24
N ARG A 221 11.82 -0.25 3.07
CA ARG A 221 13.07 0.25 3.68
C ARG A 221 14.21 0.18 2.67
N VAL A 222 15.22 1.02 2.84
CA VAL A 222 16.43 0.95 2.01
C VAL A 222 17.05 -0.46 2.13
N GLY A 223 17.52 -1.01 1.03
CA GLY A 223 18.02 -2.39 0.93
C GLY A 223 16.95 -3.46 0.67
N MET A 224 15.66 -3.14 0.80
CA MET A 224 14.54 -4.05 0.51
C MET A 224 14.62 -4.59 -0.93
N PRO A 225 14.50 -5.91 -1.15
CA PRO A 225 14.48 -6.49 -2.49
C PRO A 225 13.30 -5.99 -3.32
N VAL A 226 13.56 -5.67 -4.59
CA VAL A 226 12.57 -5.32 -5.60
C VAL A 226 12.83 -6.19 -6.83
N THR A 227 11.87 -7.00 -7.24
CA THR A 227 11.97 -7.83 -8.46
C THR A 227 11.01 -7.28 -9.51
N VAL A 228 11.48 -7.09 -10.73
CA VAL A 228 10.67 -6.64 -11.88
C VAL A 228 10.65 -7.76 -12.92
N THR A 229 9.46 -8.23 -13.28
CA THR A 229 9.23 -9.30 -14.25
C THR A 229 8.21 -8.90 -15.30
N TYR A 230 8.09 -9.71 -16.35
CA TYR A 230 6.90 -9.76 -17.19
C TYR A 230 5.91 -10.78 -16.64
#